data_AF-A0A3D3R1X6-F1
#
_entry.id   AF-A0A3D3R1X6-F1
#
_cell.length_a   1.000
_cell.length_b   1.000
_cell.length_c   1.000
_cell.angle_alpha   90.00
_cell.angle_beta   90.00
_cell.angle_gamma   90.00
#
_symmetry.space_group_name_H-M   'P 1'
#
loop_
_entity.id
_entity.type
_entity.pdbx_description
1 polymer ?
#
loop_
_entity_poly.entity_id
_entity_poly.type
_entity_poly.pdbx_seq_one_letter_code
_entity_poly.pdbx_strand_id
1 'polypeptide(L)'
;LPVGSDVAVGFGIAYPFGVIGVILFIQLLPRWFPEMAAATGASGYDLRGEILRELVEVTNPSLNGKHLRDVTVLARMNCQVSRIIRDGQLQPIPAGFQLEVGQQLLIIGRTGQIETVIETLGVRSSEAQCILDVEHQRRLIVVSSKKMVGRTLKDLHLLSRFGVTIARITRQDIEFVPGANETIHFGDILRAVGEPESLDAFADYAGHRARTAEETDLVVLAGGLIAGMVLGKLSLSLGSFSLSLGMAGGPLLAGLILGHFGQFGRLSIRMPRAGRLLLADLGLSLFLAQAGSQAGDQFVAVVQQKGWSLCAVAIILVVVP
;
A
#
# COMPACT_ATOMS: atom_id res chain seq x y z
N LEU A 1 -14.07 0.99 -30.52
CA LEU A 1 -14.88 2.00 -31.24
C LEU A 1 -15.06 1.54 -32.68
N PRO A 2 -16.21 1.80 -33.33
CA PRO A 2 -16.36 1.52 -34.75
C PRO A 2 -15.29 2.27 -35.55
N VAL A 3 -14.80 1.63 -36.62
CA VAL A 3 -13.77 2.18 -37.50
C VAL A 3 -14.37 3.42 -38.21
N GLY A 4 -13.75 4.60 -38.03
CA GLY A 4 -14.16 5.84 -38.69
C GLY A 4 -15.03 6.81 -37.89
N SER A 5 -15.16 6.67 -36.57
CA SER A 5 -15.92 7.65 -35.76
C SER A 5 -15.09 8.92 -35.48
N ASP A 6 -15.62 10.10 -35.81
CA ASP A 6 -15.08 11.43 -35.44
C ASP A 6 -14.76 11.56 -33.94
N VAL A 7 -15.44 10.76 -33.10
CA VAL A 7 -15.23 10.67 -31.65
C VAL A 7 -13.85 10.10 -31.28
N ALA A 8 -13.35 9.10 -32.02
CA ALA A 8 -12.04 8.50 -31.75
C ALA A 8 -10.90 9.47 -32.10
N VAL A 9 -11.06 10.20 -33.20
CA VAL A 9 -10.14 11.26 -33.62
C VAL A 9 -10.19 12.43 -32.64
N GLY A 10 -11.38 12.85 -32.22
CA GLY A 10 -11.57 13.88 -31.19
C GLY A 10 -10.91 13.51 -29.86
N PHE A 11 -11.06 12.27 -29.40
CA PHE A 11 -10.39 11.76 -28.21
C PHE A 11 -8.86 11.75 -28.35
N GLY A 12 -8.35 11.21 -29.47
CA GLY A 12 -6.90 11.11 -29.72
C GLY A 12 -6.21 12.47 -29.80
N ILE A 13 -6.91 13.50 -30.29
CA ILE A 13 -6.38 14.87 -30.36
C ILE A 13 -6.54 15.61 -29.03
N ALA A 14 -7.70 15.50 -28.37
CA ALA A 14 -7.95 16.20 -27.11
C ALA A 14 -7.05 15.71 -25.96
N TYR A 15 -6.65 14.42 -25.97
CA TYR A 15 -5.87 13.83 -24.88
C TYR A 15 -4.50 14.50 -24.66
N PRO A 16 -3.61 14.66 -25.67
CA PRO A 16 -2.36 15.41 -25.50
C PRO A 16 -2.58 16.86 -25.02
N PHE A 17 -3.54 17.59 -25.60
CA PHE A 17 -3.82 18.97 -25.19
C PHE A 17 -4.35 19.06 -23.75
N GLY A 18 -5.20 18.12 -23.33
CA GLY A 18 -5.71 18.04 -21.96
C GLY A 18 -4.60 17.72 -20.96
N VAL A 19 -3.75 16.73 -21.24
CA VAL A 19 -2.63 16.36 -20.36
C VAL A 19 -1.62 17.51 -20.24
N ILE A 20 -1.21 18.09 -21.36
CA ILE A 20 -0.30 19.25 -21.37
C ILE A 20 -0.94 20.44 -20.64
N GLY A 21 -2.22 20.72 -20.90
CA GLY A 21 -2.96 21.80 -20.26
C GLY A 21 -3.02 21.65 -18.74
N VAL A 22 -3.34 20.45 -18.24
CA VAL A 22 -3.37 20.14 -16.80
C VAL A 22 -1.97 20.24 -16.18
N ILE A 23 -0.94 19.71 -16.83
CA ILE A 23 0.45 19.81 -16.34
C ILE A 23 0.87 21.28 -16.24
N LEU A 24 0.61 22.06 -17.29
CA LEU A 24 0.94 23.48 -17.33
C LEU A 24 0.16 24.27 -16.28
N PHE A 25 -1.13 23.95 -16.09
CA PHE A 25 -1.97 24.54 -15.05
C PHE A 25 -1.42 24.25 -13.64
N ILE A 26 -1.10 22.98 -13.33
CA ILE A 26 -0.52 22.59 -12.05
C ILE A 26 0.86 23.25 -11.83
N GLN A 27 1.65 23.48 -12.88
CA GLN A 27 2.94 24.17 -12.78
C GLN A 27 2.82 25.69 -12.62
N LEU A 28 1.81 26.32 -13.21
CA LEU A 28 1.59 27.77 -13.15
C LEU A 28 0.79 28.21 -11.92
N LEU A 29 -0.06 27.34 -11.38
CA LEU A 29 -0.89 27.63 -10.22
C LEU A 29 -0.09 28.03 -8.96
N PRO A 30 1.02 27.35 -8.58
CA PRO A 30 1.88 27.78 -7.47
C PRO A 30 2.53 29.14 -7.69
N ARG A 31 2.72 29.54 -8.96
CA ARG A 31 3.31 30.82 -9.32
C ARG A 31 2.32 31.97 -9.21
N TRP A 32 1.02 31.69 -9.40
CA TRP A 32 -0.05 32.67 -9.25
C TRP A 32 -0.65 32.71 -7.84
N PHE A 33 -0.58 31.61 -7.08
CA PHE A 33 -1.08 31.49 -5.71
C PHE A 33 -0.01 30.88 -4.78
N PRO A 34 1.05 31.63 -4.45
CA PRO A 34 2.12 31.15 -3.58
C PRO A 34 1.65 30.75 -2.16
N GLU A 35 0.53 31.31 -1.69
CA GLU A 35 -0.08 30.96 -0.39
C GLU A 35 -0.64 29.52 -0.37
N MET A 36 -1.09 28.97 -1.50
CA MET A 36 -1.57 27.58 -1.59
C MET A 36 -0.42 26.58 -1.58
N ALA A 37 0.74 26.93 -2.13
CA ALA A 37 1.92 26.05 -2.16
C ALA A 37 2.43 25.75 -0.73
N ALA A 38 2.35 26.75 0.16
CA ALA A 38 2.67 26.60 1.58
C ALA A 38 1.69 25.66 2.31
N ALA A 39 0.40 25.62 1.90
CA ALA A 39 -0.60 24.73 2.47
C ALA A 39 -0.46 23.28 1.99
N THR A 40 -0.05 23.04 0.73
CA THR A 40 0.18 21.69 0.19
C THR A 40 1.52 21.07 0.58
N GLY A 41 2.54 21.88 0.86
CA GLY A 41 3.86 21.39 1.29
C GLY A 41 3.97 21.00 2.77
N ALA A 42 3.00 21.39 3.60
CA ALA A 42 3.11 21.31 5.06
C ALA A 42 2.01 20.49 5.77
N SER A 43 1.10 19.82 5.03
CA SER A 43 -0.12 19.24 5.62
C SER A 43 -0.21 17.70 5.61
N GLY A 44 0.88 16.96 5.37
CA GLY A 44 0.82 15.51 5.16
C GLY A 44 1.55 14.62 6.16
N TYR A 45 2.75 14.96 6.58
CA TYR A 45 3.58 14.09 7.41
C TYR A 45 4.45 14.94 8.31
N ASP A 46 4.11 15.00 9.59
CA ASP A 46 5.06 14.97 10.72
C ASP A 46 4.51 15.72 11.94
N LEU A 47 3.44 15.19 12.54
CA LEU A 47 3.03 15.57 13.89
C LEU A 47 3.60 14.60 14.94
N ARG A 48 4.49 13.67 14.54
CA ARG A 48 4.83 12.48 15.35
C ARG A 48 6.27 11.94 15.19
N GLY A 49 7.22 12.67 14.63
CA GLY A 49 8.64 12.30 14.56
C GLY A 49 8.96 11.10 13.67
N GLU A 50 10.14 11.10 13.03
CA GLU A 50 10.63 10.00 12.20
C GLU A 50 10.85 8.71 13.02
N ILE A 51 10.54 7.54 12.44
CA ILE A 51 10.79 6.23 13.07
C ILE A 51 12.19 5.74 12.66
N LEU A 52 13.11 5.73 13.60
CA LEU A 52 14.50 5.33 13.43
C LEU A 52 14.72 3.86 13.82
N ARG A 53 15.80 3.27 13.28
CA ARG A 53 16.28 1.93 13.62
C ARG A 53 17.76 2.03 13.94
N GLU A 54 18.14 1.62 15.14
CA GLU A 54 19.49 1.80 15.64
C GLU A 54 20.01 0.49 16.22
N LEU A 55 21.25 0.15 15.89
CA LEU A 55 21.94 -0.99 16.48
C LEU A 55 22.66 -0.52 17.75
N VAL A 56 22.37 -1.16 18.86
CA VAL A 56 22.88 -0.77 20.18
C VAL A 56 23.57 -1.95 20.83
N GLU A 57 24.82 -1.76 21.22
CA GLU A 57 25.54 -2.72 22.06
C GLU A 57 25.18 -2.46 23.53
N VAL A 58 24.75 -3.52 24.22
CA VAL A 58 24.40 -3.48 25.64
C VAL A 58 25.68 -3.39 26.45
N THR A 59 26.02 -2.22 26.97
CA THR A 59 27.19 -2.02 27.82
C THR A 59 26.82 -1.83 29.30
N ASN A 60 25.55 -1.59 29.61
CA ASN A 60 25.08 -1.36 30.96
C ASN A 60 24.99 -2.67 31.78
N PRO A 61 25.84 -2.86 32.82
CA PRO A 61 25.83 -4.09 33.63
C PRO A 61 24.55 -4.31 34.42
N SER A 62 23.78 -3.24 34.69
CA SER A 62 22.52 -3.30 35.44
C SER A 62 21.38 -4.00 34.69
N LEU A 63 21.59 -4.27 33.39
CA LEU A 63 20.65 -4.98 32.53
C LEU A 63 20.94 -6.48 32.42
N ASN A 64 22.09 -6.94 32.92
CA ASN A 64 22.51 -8.33 32.80
C ASN A 64 21.51 -9.28 33.48
N GLY A 65 21.07 -10.32 32.77
CA GLY A 65 20.08 -11.31 33.21
C GLY A 65 18.63 -10.83 33.22
N LYS A 66 18.35 -9.56 32.89
CA LYS A 66 16.97 -9.05 32.85
C LYS A 66 16.28 -9.42 31.55
N HIS A 67 14.96 -9.67 31.62
CA HIS A 67 14.16 -9.78 30.40
C HIS A 67 13.86 -8.40 29.82
N LEU A 68 13.65 -8.32 28.51
CA LEU A 68 13.25 -7.09 27.82
C LEU A 68 12.01 -6.41 28.42
N ARG A 69 11.09 -7.21 28.98
CA ARG A 69 9.87 -6.71 29.64
C ARG A 69 10.15 -5.95 30.94
N ASP A 70 11.29 -6.21 31.58
CA ASP A 70 11.69 -5.60 32.86
C ASP A 70 12.49 -4.31 32.65
N VAL A 71 12.81 -3.98 31.40
CA VAL A 71 13.54 -2.76 31.04
C VAL A 71 12.55 -1.61 30.86
N THR A 72 12.29 -0.89 31.95
CA THR A 72 11.27 0.16 32.04
C THR A 72 11.44 1.28 31.01
N VAL A 73 12.67 1.62 30.61
CA VAL A 73 12.93 2.70 29.64
C VAL A 73 12.35 2.39 28.26
N LEU A 74 12.40 1.12 27.81
CA LEU A 74 11.82 0.70 26.53
C LEU A 74 10.31 0.94 26.52
N ALA A 75 9.64 0.56 27.61
CA ALA A 75 8.19 0.75 27.76
C ALA A 75 7.81 2.23 27.88
N ARG A 76 8.57 3.03 28.62
CA ARG A 76 8.29 4.48 28.80
C ARG A 76 8.48 5.28 27.53
N MET A 77 9.49 4.93 26.73
CA MET A 77 9.84 5.65 25.50
C MET A 77 9.21 5.04 24.25
N ASN A 78 8.30 4.06 24.39
CA ASN A 78 7.67 3.33 23.28
C ASN A 78 8.68 2.83 22.24
N CYS A 79 9.82 2.33 22.71
CA CYS A 79 10.82 1.71 21.86
C CYS A 79 10.71 0.19 21.97
N GLN A 80 10.97 -0.49 20.85
CA GLN A 80 10.95 -1.94 20.80
C GLN A 80 12.28 -2.47 20.29
N VAL A 81 12.76 -3.53 20.95
CA VAL A 81 13.81 -4.36 20.35
C VAL A 81 13.12 -5.24 19.34
N SER A 82 13.60 -5.22 18.09
CA SER A 82 13.02 -5.99 17.00
C SER A 82 13.83 -7.25 16.68
N ARG A 83 15.15 -7.16 16.79
CA ARG A 83 16.11 -8.20 16.46
C ARG A 83 17.32 -8.14 17.38
N ILE A 84 18.08 -9.22 17.42
CA ILE A 84 19.38 -9.31 18.07
C ILE A 84 20.41 -9.77 17.04
N ILE A 85 21.67 -9.40 17.23
CA ILE A 85 22.77 -10.00 16.47
C ILE A 85 23.28 -11.21 17.25
N ARG A 86 23.27 -12.36 16.61
CA ARG A 86 23.87 -13.60 17.10
C ARG A 86 24.68 -14.22 15.97
N ASP A 87 25.91 -14.62 16.26
CA ASP A 87 26.85 -15.18 15.27
C ASP A 87 27.02 -14.28 14.03
N GLY A 88 27.00 -12.95 14.23
CA GLY A 88 27.12 -11.96 13.16
C GLY A 88 25.90 -11.83 12.24
N GLN A 89 24.76 -12.42 12.59
CA GLN A 89 23.52 -12.37 11.80
C GLN A 89 22.37 -11.76 12.62
N LEU A 90 21.51 -10.99 11.95
CA LEU A 90 20.31 -10.39 12.53
C LEU A 90 19.19 -11.43 12.68
N GLN A 91 18.91 -11.86 13.90
CA GLN A 91 17.90 -12.86 14.23
C GLN A 91 16.72 -12.25 15.01
N PRO A 92 15.50 -12.78 14.85
CA PRO A 92 14.37 -12.45 15.70
C PRO A 92 14.68 -12.76 17.17
N ILE A 93 13.98 -12.07 18.08
CA ILE A 93 14.18 -12.26 19.51
C ILE A 93 13.55 -13.61 19.93
N PRO A 94 14.32 -14.53 20.53
CA PRO A 94 13.78 -15.79 21.01
C PRO A 94 12.85 -15.58 22.21
N ALA A 95 11.91 -16.50 22.41
CA ALA A 95 11.04 -16.48 23.58
C ALA A 95 11.88 -16.60 24.86
N GLY A 96 11.63 -15.71 25.83
CA GLY A 96 12.36 -15.71 27.10
C GLY A 96 13.77 -15.12 27.05
N PHE A 97 14.14 -14.43 25.97
CA PHE A 97 15.42 -13.74 25.86
C PHE A 97 15.76 -12.90 27.10
N GLN A 98 17.00 -13.04 27.57
CA GLN A 98 17.60 -12.26 28.66
C GLN A 98 18.76 -11.45 28.10
N LEU A 99 18.87 -10.23 28.59
CA LEU A 99 19.91 -9.29 28.21
C LEU A 99 21.24 -9.68 28.86
N GLU A 100 22.30 -9.66 28.06
CA GLU A 100 23.67 -9.82 28.54
C GLU A 100 24.53 -8.68 28.00
N VAL A 101 25.55 -8.29 28.77
CA VAL A 101 26.50 -7.27 28.35
C VAL A 101 27.29 -7.76 27.15
N GLY A 102 27.48 -6.91 26.15
CA GLY A 102 28.14 -7.21 24.87
C GLY A 102 27.18 -7.71 23.78
N GLN A 103 25.91 -7.94 24.08
CA GLN A 103 24.91 -8.25 23.06
C GLN A 103 24.58 -7.01 22.23
N GLN A 104 24.37 -7.19 20.92
CA GLN A 104 23.91 -6.13 20.02
C GLN A 104 22.42 -6.31 19.69
N LEU A 105 21.66 -5.23 19.85
CA LEU A 105 20.21 -5.21 19.72
C LEU A 105 19.78 -4.19 18.68
N LEU A 106 18.85 -4.56 17.80
CA LEU A 106 18.24 -3.62 16.86
C LEU A 106 16.99 -2.99 17.50
N ILE A 107 17.12 -1.74 17.90
CA ILE A 107 16.07 -0.96 18.55
C ILE A 107 15.33 -0.13 17.50
N ILE A 108 14.01 -0.10 17.60
CA ILE A 108 13.12 0.72 16.78
C ILE A 108 12.38 1.68 17.70
N GLY A 109 12.40 2.96 17.35
CA GLY A 109 11.80 4.02 18.15
C GLY A 109 11.65 5.29 17.34
N ARG A 110 11.14 6.36 17.95
CA ARG A 110 11.06 7.67 17.31
C ARG A 110 12.29 8.52 17.62
N THR A 111 12.57 9.48 16.75
CA THR A 111 13.56 10.53 17.00
C THR A 111 13.33 11.17 18.37
N GLY A 112 14.40 11.31 19.16
CA GLY A 112 14.38 11.82 20.54
C GLY A 112 14.03 10.77 21.61
N GLN A 113 13.07 9.87 21.35
CA GLN A 113 12.73 8.77 22.28
C GLN A 113 13.78 7.66 22.27
N ILE A 114 14.28 7.33 21.08
CA ILE A 114 15.27 6.28 20.88
C ILE A 114 16.62 6.64 21.52
N GLU A 115 16.99 7.93 21.53
CA GLU A 115 18.26 8.38 22.12
C GLU A 115 18.33 8.11 23.63
N THR A 116 17.27 8.42 24.38
CA THR A 116 17.23 8.12 25.82
C THR A 116 17.33 6.61 26.11
N VAL A 117 16.79 5.79 25.21
CA VAL A 117 16.91 4.34 25.29
C VAL A 117 18.35 3.90 25.02
N ILE A 118 18.99 4.44 23.99
CA ILE A 118 20.40 4.18 23.67
C ILE A 118 21.29 4.54 24.87
N GLU A 119 21.14 5.74 25.41
CA GLU A 119 21.89 6.21 26.60
C GLU A 119 21.76 5.29 27.81
N THR A 120 20.61 4.63 27.97
CA THR A 120 20.36 3.72 29.09
C THR A 120 20.91 2.31 28.84
N LEU A 121 20.81 1.80 27.61
CA LEU A 121 21.25 0.44 27.27
C LEU A 121 22.76 0.34 27.06
N GLY A 122 23.37 1.32 26.40
CA GLY A 122 24.80 1.32 26.14
C GLY A 122 25.21 2.27 25.02
N VAL A 123 25.86 1.74 24.00
CA VAL A 123 26.50 2.54 22.95
C VAL A 123 25.94 2.16 21.58
N ARG A 124 25.73 3.16 20.72
CA ARG A 124 25.36 2.96 19.31
C ARG A 124 26.51 2.26 18.60
N SER A 125 26.23 1.11 17.98
CA SER A 125 27.22 0.37 17.20
C SER A 125 27.38 1.02 15.82
N SER A 126 28.63 1.22 15.39
CA SER A 126 28.99 1.77 14.08
C SER A 126 28.83 0.77 12.93
N GLU A 127 28.58 -0.50 13.22
CA GLU A 127 28.39 -1.58 12.24
C GLU A 127 26.97 -1.61 11.65
N ALA A 128 26.40 -0.44 11.35
CA ALA A 128 25.04 -0.28 10.84
C ALA A 128 24.78 -0.91 9.45
N GLN A 129 25.77 -1.60 8.86
CA GLN A 129 25.76 -2.06 7.47
C GLN A 129 25.45 -3.55 7.25
N CYS A 130 25.25 -4.37 8.28
CA CYS A 130 24.72 -5.72 8.09
C CYS A 130 23.18 -5.74 8.13
N ILE A 131 22.54 -5.09 7.16
CA ILE A 131 21.09 -5.21 6.94
C ILE A 131 20.85 -6.20 5.80
N LEU A 132 21.06 -7.48 6.08
CA LEU A 132 20.30 -8.53 5.40
C LEU A 132 19.03 -8.72 6.22
N ASP A 133 18.05 -7.85 5.99
CA ASP A 133 16.68 -8.05 6.48
C ASP A 133 16.17 -9.29 5.72
N VAL A 134 16.24 -10.47 6.34
CA VAL A 134 15.69 -11.68 5.71
C VAL A 134 14.20 -11.44 5.56
N GLU A 135 13.75 -11.21 4.33
CA GLU A 135 12.37 -10.83 4.01
C GLU A 135 11.35 -11.83 4.57
N HIS A 136 11.76 -13.10 4.72
CA HIS A 136 10.97 -14.18 5.30
C HIS A 136 10.70 -14.05 6.82
N GLN A 137 11.46 -13.24 7.56
CA GLN A 137 11.30 -13.03 9.01
C GLN A 137 10.45 -11.79 9.35
N ARG A 138 9.83 -11.17 8.35
CA ARG A 138 8.94 -10.02 8.50
C ARG A 138 7.65 -10.23 7.72
N ARG A 139 6.51 -10.03 8.36
CA ARG A 139 5.20 -10.14 7.68
C ARG A 139 4.27 -9.00 8.06
N LEU A 140 3.50 -8.54 7.07
CA LEU A 140 2.39 -7.61 7.29
C LEU A 140 1.13 -8.43 7.59
N ILE A 141 0.59 -8.26 8.79
CA ILE A 141 -0.53 -9.02 9.31
C ILE A 141 -1.71 -8.08 9.54
N VAL A 142 -2.74 -8.21 8.72
CA VAL A 142 -4.02 -7.52 8.89
C VAL A 142 -4.84 -8.21 9.98
N VAL A 143 -5.24 -7.46 11.00
CA VAL A 143 -6.04 -7.97 12.11
C VAL A 143 -7.51 -8.02 11.72
N SER A 144 -8.11 -9.21 11.78
CA SER A 144 -9.56 -9.39 11.60
C SER A 144 -10.22 -10.22 12.71
N SER A 145 -9.42 -10.94 13.51
CA SER A 145 -9.90 -11.82 14.57
C SER A 145 -10.41 -11.05 15.79
N LYS A 146 -11.63 -11.36 16.23
CA LYS A 146 -12.22 -10.87 17.50
C LYS A 146 -11.39 -11.25 18.74
N LYS A 147 -10.47 -12.22 18.63
CA LYS A 147 -9.57 -12.61 19.73
C LYS A 147 -8.47 -11.57 19.99
N MET A 148 -8.16 -10.74 19.00
CA MET A 148 -7.15 -9.68 19.10
C MET A 148 -7.77 -8.29 19.27
N VAL A 149 -8.86 -8.02 18.55
CA VAL A 149 -9.52 -6.71 18.58
C VAL A 149 -9.97 -6.36 19.99
N GLY A 150 -9.62 -5.15 20.44
CA GLY A 150 -9.94 -4.62 21.77
C GLY A 150 -8.99 -5.09 22.88
N ARG A 151 -7.94 -5.88 22.58
CA ARG A 151 -6.91 -6.26 23.56
C ARG A 151 -5.65 -5.43 23.39
N THR A 152 -4.92 -5.24 24.49
CA THR A 152 -3.61 -4.57 24.44
C THR A 152 -2.50 -5.52 24.00
N LEU A 153 -1.43 -5.00 23.41
CA LEU A 153 -0.25 -5.80 23.06
C LEU A 153 0.34 -6.55 24.26
N LYS A 154 0.30 -5.95 25.45
CA LYS A 154 0.71 -6.57 26.71
C LYS A 154 -0.12 -7.79 27.04
N ASP A 155 -1.45 -7.70 26.97
CA ASP A 155 -2.36 -8.80 27.31
C ASP A 155 -2.25 -9.98 26.33
N LEU A 156 -1.88 -9.69 25.09
CA LEU A 156 -1.74 -10.67 24.04
C LEU A 156 -0.47 -11.53 24.16
N HIS A 157 0.54 -11.04 24.91
CA HIS A 157 1.79 -11.76 25.19
C HIS A 157 2.47 -12.37 23.94
N LEU A 158 2.48 -11.61 22.83
CA LEU A 158 2.82 -12.13 21.49
C LEU A 158 4.24 -12.71 21.42
N LEU A 159 5.23 -12.06 22.05
CA LEU A 159 6.60 -12.54 22.05
C LEU A 159 6.74 -13.87 22.80
N SER A 160 6.13 -14.02 23.98
CA SER A 160 6.25 -15.26 24.74
C SER A 160 5.36 -16.39 24.23
N ARG A 161 4.22 -16.05 23.61
CA ARG A 161 3.25 -17.03 23.13
C ARG A 161 3.55 -17.53 21.72
N PHE A 162 3.99 -16.64 20.84
CA PHE A 162 4.22 -16.94 19.43
C PHE A 162 5.67 -16.72 19.00
N GLY A 163 6.52 -16.04 19.78
CA GLY A 163 7.86 -15.64 19.32
C GLY A 163 7.82 -14.46 18.35
N VAL A 164 6.79 -13.61 18.43
CA VAL A 164 6.56 -12.51 17.49
C VAL A 164 6.58 -11.15 18.19
N THR A 165 7.31 -10.21 17.60
CA THR A 165 7.38 -8.80 18.00
C THR A 165 6.67 -7.92 16.96
N ILE A 166 5.87 -6.95 17.42
CA ILE A 166 5.15 -6.02 16.54
C ILE A 166 5.94 -4.72 16.41
N ALA A 167 6.84 -4.67 15.42
CA ALA A 167 7.70 -3.52 15.19
C ALA A 167 6.91 -2.22 14.92
N ARG A 168 5.79 -2.32 14.19
CA ARG A 168 4.96 -1.17 13.79
C ARG A 168 3.49 -1.55 13.63
N ILE A 169 2.60 -0.57 13.82
CA ILE A 169 1.18 -0.65 13.49
C ILE A 169 0.87 0.45 12.47
N THR A 170 0.18 0.09 11.40
CA THR A 170 -0.48 1.05 10.52
C THR A 170 -1.97 1.04 10.79
N ARG A 171 -2.51 2.19 11.18
CA ARG A 171 -3.93 2.41 11.43
C ARG A 171 -4.38 3.64 10.64
N GLN A 172 -5.38 3.47 9.77
CA GLN A 172 -5.89 4.56 8.92
C GLN A 172 -4.76 5.30 8.18
N ASP A 173 -3.86 4.53 7.54
CA ASP A 173 -2.68 5.01 6.82
C ASP A 173 -1.60 5.73 7.67
N ILE A 174 -1.75 5.79 9.00
CA ILE A 174 -0.73 6.32 9.91
C ILE A 174 0.08 5.17 10.50
N GLU A 175 1.40 5.17 10.26
CA GLU A 175 2.35 4.20 10.83
C GLU A 175 2.97 4.71 12.14
N PHE A 176 3.04 3.85 13.17
CA PHE A 176 3.68 4.18 14.44
C PHE A 176 4.26 2.95 15.14
N VAL A 177 5.23 3.16 16.04
CA VAL A 177 5.75 2.13 16.95
C VAL A 177 4.79 2.01 18.14
N PRO A 178 4.14 0.85 18.36
CA PRO A 178 3.17 0.73 19.43
C PRO A 178 3.87 0.50 20.77
N GLY A 179 3.30 1.08 21.84
CA GLY A 179 3.67 0.75 23.21
C GLY A 179 2.97 -0.52 23.71
N ALA A 180 3.39 -1.05 24.86
CA ALA A 180 2.80 -2.27 25.42
C ALA A 180 1.27 -2.15 25.71
N ASN A 181 0.80 -0.96 26.05
CA ASN A 181 -0.61 -0.70 26.35
C ASN A 181 -1.45 -0.34 25.10
N GLU A 182 -0.86 -0.36 23.89
CA GLU A 182 -1.58 -0.05 22.66
C GLU A 182 -2.67 -1.11 22.42
N THR A 183 -3.90 -0.63 22.22
CA THR A 183 -5.05 -1.50 21.95
C THR A 183 -5.17 -1.77 20.46
N ILE A 184 -5.30 -3.04 20.10
CA ILE A 184 -5.43 -3.47 18.72
C ILE A 184 -6.85 -3.24 18.21
N HIS A 185 -6.98 -2.61 17.05
CA HIS A 185 -8.25 -2.35 16.39
C HIS A 185 -8.46 -3.28 15.19
N PHE A 186 -9.72 -3.45 14.80
CA PHE A 186 -10.05 -4.18 13.58
C PHE A 186 -9.49 -3.44 12.36
N GLY A 187 -8.82 -4.17 11.47
CA GLY A 187 -8.21 -3.59 10.28
C GLY A 187 -6.82 -2.99 10.50
N ASP A 188 -6.29 -2.98 11.73
CA ASP A 188 -4.89 -2.62 11.98
C ASP A 188 -3.97 -3.55 11.16
N ILE A 189 -2.92 -2.96 10.56
CA ILE A 189 -1.88 -3.70 9.85
C ILE A 189 -0.66 -3.75 10.76
N LEU A 190 -0.35 -4.94 11.26
CA LEU A 190 0.78 -5.19 12.15
C LEU A 190 1.99 -5.60 11.32
N ARG A 191 3.09 -4.87 11.45
CA ARG A 191 4.40 -5.29 10.92
C ARG A 191 5.06 -6.18 11.96
N ALA A 192 4.86 -7.48 11.81
CA ALA A 192 5.36 -8.51 12.71
C ALA A 192 6.76 -8.99 12.29
N VAL A 193 7.62 -9.25 13.29
CA VAL A 193 8.96 -9.82 13.15
C VAL A 193 9.04 -11.08 14.00
N GLY A 194 9.54 -12.17 13.44
CA GLY A 194 9.58 -13.49 14.07
C GLY A 194 10.13 -14.55 13.12
N GLU A 195 10.28 -15.78 13.60
CA GLU A 195 10.58 -16.91 12.71
C GLU A 195 9.41 -17.20 11.76
N PRO A 196 9.64 -17.76 10.56
CA PRO A 196 8.58 -18.01 9.58
C PRO A 196 7.40 -18.81 10.14
N GLU A 197 7.67 -19.90 10.87
CA GLU A 197 6.64 -20.75 11.49
C GLU A 197 5.83 -20.01 12.57
N SER A 198 6.52 -19.18 13.37
CA SER A 198 5.92 -18.30 14.37
C SER A 198 5.00 -17.25 13.74
N LEU A 199 5.41 -16.68 12.60
CA LEU A 199 4.63 -15.72 11.83
C LEU A 199 3.39 -16.35 11.21
N ASP A 200 3.46 -17.60 10.75
CA ASP A 200 2.31 -18.37 10.24
C ASP A 200 1.28 -18.61 11.36
N ALA A 201 1.73 -19.13 12.51
CA ALA A 201 0.85 -19.37 13.65
C ALA A 201 0.20 -18.08 14.20
N PHE A 202 0.97 -16.98 14.23
CA PHE A 202 0.45 -15.68 14.64
C PHE A 202 -0.53 -15.09 13.60
N ALA A 203 -0.26 -15.26 12.31
CA ALA A 203 -1.15 -14.84 11.24
C ALA A 203 -2.53 -15.50 11.39
N ASP A 204 -2.58 -16.81 11.58
CA ASP A 204 -3.83 -17.54 11.81
C ASP A 204 -4.59 -17.03 13.04
N TYR A 205 -3.87 -16.82 14.14
CA TYR A 205 -4.46 -16.28 15.37
C TYR A 205 -5.05 -14.88 15.21
N ALA A 206 -4.34 -14.01 14.49
CA ALA A 206 -4.77 -12.65 14.15
C ALA A 206 -5.96 -12.61 13.20
N GLY A 207 -6.37 -13.77 12.65
CA GLY A 207 -7.35 -13.85 11.58
C GLY A 207 -6.78 -13.25 10.29
N HIS A 208 -5.46 -13.22 10.17
CA HIS A 208 -4.81 -12.84 8.94
C HIS A 208 -5.12 -13.90 7.93
N ARG A 209 -6.07 -13.60 7.05
CA ARG A 209 -6.10 -14.29 5.79
C ARG A 209 -4.95 -13.71 4.99
N ALA A 210 -3.79 -14.35 5.13
CA ALA A 210 -2.76 -14.28 4.11
C ALA A 210 -3.51 -14.39 2.80
N ARG A 211 -3.31 -13.42 1.92
CA ARG A 211 -3.99 -13.41 0.64
C ARG A 211 -3.72 -14.77 -0.01
N THR A 212 -4.68 -15.69 0.06
CA THR A 212 -4.94 -16.71 -0.96
C THR A 212 -5.42 -16.03 -2.25
N ALA A 213 -4.97 -14.79 -2.48
CA ALA A 213 -5.29 -13.87 -3.54
C ALA A 213 -3.98 -13.46 -4.23
N GLU A 214 -2.97 -14.33 -4.22
CA GLU A 214 -1.78 -14.21 -5.07
C GLU A 214 -1.96 -14.93 -6.40
N GLU A 215 -2.88 -15.88 -6.47
CA GLU A 215 -3.30 -16.45 -7.74
C GLU A 215 -4.45 -15.62 -8.29
N THR A 216 -4.15 -14.84 -9.33
CA THR A 216 -5.19 -14.37 -10.23
C THR A 216 -5.71 -15.60 -10.95
N ASP A 217 -6.96 -15.97 -10.69
CA ASP A 217 -7.60 -16.97 -11.52
C ASP A 217 -7.91 -16.35 -12.89
N LEU A 218 -6.95 -16.48 -13.81
CA LEU A 218 -7.06 -15.99 -15.19
C LEU A 218 -8.29 -16.57 -15.90
N VAL A 219 -8.78 -17.73 -15.47
CA VAL A 219 -10.00 -18.34 -16.01
C VAL A 219 -11.23 -17.55 -15.57
N VAL A 220 -11.29 -17.11 -14.32
CA VAL A 220 -12.39 -16.25 -13.81
C VAL A 220 -12.37 -14.88 -14.50
N LEU A 221 -11.19 -14.29 -14.69
CA LEU A 221 -11.03 -13.03 -15.40
C LEU A 221 -11.49 -13.14 -16.86
N ALA A 222 -10.99 -14.12 -17.60
CA ALA A 222 -11.35 -14.35 -18.99
C ALA A 222 -12.84 -14.69 -19.12
N GLY A 223 -13.37 -15.54 -18.25
CA GLY A 223 -14.79 -15.89 -18.19
C GLY A 223 -15.68 -14.68 -17.91
N GLY A 224 -15.29 -13.82 -16.96
CA GLY A 224 -15.99 -12.58 -16.65
C GLY A 224 -15.98 -11.58 -17.80
N LEU A 225 -14.84 -11.44 -18.50
CA LEU A 225 -14.73 -10.61 -19.70
C LEU A 225 -15.63 -11.12 -20.82
N ILE A 226 -15.60 -12.42 -21.12
CA ILE A 226 -16.43 -13.03 -22.16
C ILE A 226 -17.91 -12.90 -21.82
N ALA A 227 -18.31 -13.25 -20.60
CA ALA A 227 -19.69 -13.10 -20.13
C ALA A 227 -20.14 -11.64 -20.21
N GLY A 228 -19.27 -10.70 -19.83
CA GLY A 228 -19.50 -9.27 -19.96
C GLY A 228 -19.65 -8.82 -21.41
N MET A 229 -18.84 -9.31 -22.34
CA MET A 229 -19.00 -9.00 -23.77
C MET A 229 -20.33 -9.53 -24.32
N VAL A 230 -20.75 -10.73 -23.90
CA VAL A 230 -22.06 -11.31 -24.25
C VAL A 230 -23.20 -10.45 -23.69
N LEU A 231 -23.13 -10.08 -22.41
CA LEU A 231 -24.06 -9.13 -21.77
C LEU A 231 -24.07 -7.78 -22.50
N GLY A 232 -22.91 -7.32 -22.96
CA GLY A 232 -22.74 -6.09 -23.72
C GLY A 232 -23.52 -6.07 -25.02
N LYS A 233 -23.65 -7.24 -25.68
CA LYS A 233 -24.40 -7.39 -26.94
C LYS A 233 -25.92 -7.39 -26.74
N LEU A 234 -26.42 -7.56 -25.51
CA LEU A 234 -27.85 -7.47 -25.26
C LEU A 234 -28.30 -6.02 -25.51
N SER A 235 -29.27 -5.88 -26.42
CA SER A 235 -29.93 -4.62 -26.69
C SER A 235 -31.31 -4.61 -26.04
N LEU A 236 -31.57 -3.57 -25.26
CA LEU A 236 -32.89 -3.27 -24.72
C LEU A 236 -33.56 -2.27 -25.66
N SER A 237 -34.64 -2.68 -26.31
CA SER A 237 -35.47 -1.78 -27.13
C SER A 237 -36.48 -1.06 -26.23
N LEU A 238 -36.31 0.24 -26.06
CA LEU A 238 -37.27 1.13 -25.39
C LEU A 238 -37.98 1.95 -26.47
N GLY A 239 -39.09 1.44 -26.98
CA GLY A 239 -39.87 2.10 -28.03
C GLY A 239 -39.06 2.28 -29.33
N SER A 240 -38.75 3.52 -29.68
CA SER A 240 -37.99 3.88 -30.89
C SER A 240 -36.46 3.86 -30.73
N PHE A 241 -35.93 3.66 -29.52
CA PHE A 241 -34.49 3.66 -29.26
C PHE A 241 -34.01 2.29 -28.80
N SER A 242 -32.90 1.82 -29.37
CA SER A 242 -32.20 0.61 -28.91
C SER A 242 -30.99 1.02 -28.07
N LEU A 243 -30.97 0.62 -26.81
CA LEU A 243 -29.82 0.83 -25.91
C LEU A 243 -29.06 -0.49 -25.75
N SER A 244 -27.75 -0.46 -26.00
CA SER A 244 -26.85 -1.58 -25.75
C SER A 244 -25.70 -1.13 -24.86
N LEU A 245 -25.26 -2.00 -23.95
CA LEU A 245 -24.12 -1.72 -23.09
C LEU A 245 -22.79 -1.73 -23.86
N GLY A 246 -22.76 -2.38 -25.02
CA GLY A 246 -21.61 -2.45 -25.91
C GLY A 246 -20.42 -3.23 -25.32
N MET A 247 -19.32 -3.22 -26.06
CA MET A 247 -18.09 -3.96 -25.72
C MET A 247 -17.35 -3.42 -24.49
N ALA A 248 -17.68 -2.22 -24.02
CA ALA A 248 -17.09 -1.61 -22.83
C ALA A 248 -18.02 -1.70 -21.60
N GLY A 249 -19.31 -1.35 -21.75
CA GLY A 249 -20.25 -1.35 -20.64
C GLY A 249 -20.60 -2.74 -20.14
N GLY A 250 -20.67 -3.73 -21.04
CA GLY A 250 -20.96 -5.12 -20.68
C GLY A 250 -19.92 -5.74 -19.74
N PRO A 251 -18.62 -5.72 -20.09
CA PRO A 251 -17.54 -6.14 -19.20
C PRO A 251 -17.47 -5.37 -17.88
N LEU A 252 -17.74 -4.05 -17.90
CA LEU A 252 -17.78 -3.24 -16.68
C LEU A 252 -18.89 -3.72 -15.74
N LEU A 253 -20.11 -3.91 -16.25
CA LEU A 253 -21.23 -4.39 -15.46
C LEU A 253 -20.98 -5.80 -14.91
N ALA A 254 -20.47 -6.71 -15.74
CA ALA A 254 -20.12 -8.06 -15.31
C ALA A 254 -19.03 -8.03 -14.22
N GLY A 255 -17.99 -7.22 -14.39
CA GLY A 255 -16.94 -7.02 -13.40
C GLY A 255 -17.47 -6.45 -12.08
N LEU A 256 -18.42 -5.52 -12.13
CA LEU A 256 -19.06 -4.95 -10.94
C LEU A 256 -19.87 -6.00 -10.17
N ILE A 257 -20.67 -6.81 -10.89
CA ILE A 257 -21.45 -7.90 -10.31
C ILE A 257 -20.52 -8.95 -9.68
N LEU A 258 -19.54 -9.44 -10.44
CA LEU A 258 -18.56 -10.42 -9.98
C LEU A 258 -17.77 -9.89 -8.77
N GLY A 259 -17.35 -8.63 -8.82
CA GLY A 259 -16.65 -7.95 -7.73
C GLY A 259 -17.50 -7.79 -6.47
N HIS A 260 -18.81 -7.55 -6.60
CA HIS A 260 -19.73 -7.42 -5.47
C HIS A 260 -19.87 -8.72 -4.68
N PHE A 261 -20.03 -9.87 -5.36
CA PHE A 261 -20.18 -11.17 -4.69
C PHE A 261 -18.84 -11.72 -4.17
N GLY A 262 -17.73 -11.36 -4.80
CA GLY A 262 -16.36 -11.57 -4.30
C GLY A 262 -15.86 -13.02 -4.26
N GLN A 263 -16.75 -14.02 -4.32
CA GLN A 263 -16.44 -15.45 -4.44
C GLN A 263 -17.60 -16.21 -5.12
N PHE A 264 -17.28 -17.10 -6.06
CA PHE A 264 -18.24 -18.02 -6.67
C PHE A 264 -17.75 -19.46 -6.40
N GLY A 265 -18.30 -20.09 -5.35
CA GLY A 265 -17.87 -21.44 -4.94
C GLY A 265 -16.41 -21.48 -4.46
N ARG A 266 -15.56 -22.29 -5.12
CA ARG A 266 -14.11 -22.40 -4.81
C ARG A 266 -13.24 -21.39 -5.58
N LEU A 267 -13.82 -20.63 -6.51
CA LEU A 267 -13.12 -19.68 -7.37
C LEU A 267 -13.07 -18.31 -6.70
N SER A 268 -11.86 -17.77 -6.52
CA SER A 268 -11.65 -16.43 -5.97
C SER A 268 -11.73 -15.39 -7.07
N ILE A 269 -12.66 -14.45 -6.94
CA ILE A 269 -12.85 -13.33 -7.88
C ILE A 269 -11.96 -12.14 -7.46
N ARG A 270 -11.27 -12.25 -6.33
CA ARG A 270 -10.46 -11.16 -5.79
C ARG A 270 -9.12 -11.10 -6.48
N MET A 271 -8.91 -10.02 -7.23
CA MET A 271 -7.63 -9.76 -7.87
C MET A 271 -6.66 -9.04 -6.92
N PRO A 272 -5.39 -9.48 -6.81
CA PRO A 272 -4.37 -8.73 -6.09
C PRO A 272 -4.15 -7.35 -6.71
N ARG A 273 -3.76 -6.38 -5.87
CA ARG A 273 -3.51 -4.98 -6.29
C ARG A 273 -2.52 -4.88 -7.45
N ALA A 274 -1.44 -5.66 -7.41
CA ALA A 274 -0.43 -5.68 -8.46
C ALA A 274 -1.05 -6.14 -9.81
N GLY A 275 -1.80 -7.24 -9.82
CA GLY A 275 -2.48 -7.72 -11.03
C GLY A 275 -3.48 -6.70 -11.60
N ARG A 276 -4.25 -6.03 -10.73
CA ARG A 276 -5.18 -4.99 -11.16
C ARG A 276 -4.47 -3.79 -11.80
N LEU A 277 -3.36 -3.35 -11.22
CA LEU A 277 -2.56 -2.25 -11.77
C LEU A 277 -1.96 -2.64 -13.12
N LEU A 278 -1.36 -3.83 -13.22
CA LEU A 278 -0.81 -4.34 -14.48
C LEU A 278 -1.88 -4.44 -15.57
N LEU A 279 -3.07 -4.98 -15.27
CA LEU A 279 -4.16 -5.04 -16.25
C LEU A 279 -4.69 -3.65 -16.63
N ALA A 280 -4.77 -2.72 -15.68
CA ALA A 280 -5.18 -1.35 -15.96
C ALA A 280 -4.17 -0.67 -16.90
N ASP A 281 -2.88 -0.81 -16.61
CA ASP A 281 -1.81 -0.23 -17.42
C ASP A 281 -1.75 -0.86 -18.81
N LEU A 282 -1.84 -2.20 -18.91
CA LEU A 282 -1.91 -2.90 -20.19
C LEU A 282 -3.15 -2.52 -20.99
N GLY A 283 -4.33 -2.49 -20.34
CA GLY A 283 -5.59 -2.12 -20.97
C GLY A 283 -5.58 -0.68 -21.48
N LEU A 284 -5.09 0.26 -20.67
CA LEU A 284 -4.88 1.64 -21.07
C LEU A 284 -3.88 1.75 -22.23
N SER A 285 -2.75 1.02 -22.17
CA SER A 285 -1.74 1.03 -23.23
C SER A 285 -2.31 0.54 -24.55
N LEU A 286 -3.04 -0.58 -24.56
CA LEU A 286 -3.68 -1.12 -25.76
C LEU A 286 -4.76 -0.18 -26.30
N PHE A 287 -5.55 0.43 -25.41
CA PHE A 287 -6.57 1.41 -25.78
C PHE A 287 -5.95 2.65 -26.43
N LEU A 288 -4.90 3.21 -25.82
CA LEU A 288 -4.16 4.35 -26.36
C LEU A 288 -3.47 4.00 -27.68
N ALA A 289 -2.90 2.80 -27.81
CA ALA A 289 -2.31 2.35 -29.07
C ALA A 289 -3.34 2.29 -30.20
N GLN A 290 -4.53 1.73 -29.94
CA GLN A 290 -5.62 1.70 -30.91
C GLN A 290 -6.13 3.12 -31.24
N ALA A 291 -6.42 3.94 -30.23
CA ALA A 291 -6.95 5.29 -30.42
C ALA A 291 -5.95 6.19 -31.15
N GLY A 292 -4.67 6.12 -30.76
CA GLY A 292 -3.58 6.84 -31.40
C GLY A 292 -3.36 6.39 -32.85
N SER A 293 -3.42 5.08 -33.13
CA SER A 293 -3.32 4.58 -34.50
C SER A 293 -4.48 5.05 -35.38
N GLN A 294 -5.70 5.13 -34.87
CA GLN A 294 -6.86 5.63 -35.61
C GLN A 294 -6.82 7.16 -35.79
N ALA A 295 -6.41 7.90 -34.76
CA ALA A 295 -6.34 9.36 -34.81
C ALA A 295 -5.14 9.87 -35.63
N GLY A 296 -4.03 9.13 -35.63
CA GLY A 296 -2.79 9.52 -36.30
C GLY A 296 -2.95 9.76 -37.80
N ASP A 297 -3.78 8.96 -38.48
CA ASP A 297 -4.04 9.09 -39.91
C ASP A 297 -4.65 10.44 -40.29
N GLN A 298 -5.48 11.01 -39.40
CA GLN A 298 -6.15 12.30 -39.62
C GLN A 298 -5.57 13.46 -38.81
N PHE A 299 -4.57 13.19 -37.97
CA PHE A 299 -4.04 14.16 -36.99
C PHE A 299 -3.56 15.45 -37.65
N VAL A 300 -2.70 15.33 -38.68
CA VAL A 300 -2.11 16.49 -39.36
C VAL A 300 -3.20 17.33 -40.04
N ALA A 301 -4.16 16.69 -40.69
CA ALA A 301 -5.27 17.36 -41.37
C ALA A 301 -6.16 18.14 -40.37
N VAL A 302 -6.49 17.52 -39.23
CA VAL A 302 -7.34 18.15 -38.22
C VAL A 302 -6.62 19.29 -37.49
N VAL A 303 -5.33 19.15 -37.18
CA VAL A 303 -4.54 20.24 -36.57
C VAL A 303 -4.42 21.44 -37.51
N GLN A 304 -4.22 21.23 -38.80
CA GLN A 304 -4.15 22.33 -39.77
C GLN A 304 -5.48 23.07 -39.92
N GLN A 305 -6.62 22.35 -39.87
CA GLN A 305 -7.94 22.96 -40.06
C GLN A 305 -8.55 23.52 -38.76
N LYS A 306 -8.30 22.87 -37.62
CA LYS A 306 -9.01 23.12 -36.35
C LYS A 306 -8.06 23.29 -35.15
N GLY A 307 -6.75 23.39 -35.35
CA GLY A 307 -5.78 23.47 -34.26
C GLY A 307 -6.05 24.60 -33.26
N TRP A 308 -6.38 25.80 -33.76
CA TRP A 308 -6.73 26.94 -32.91
C TRP A 308 -7.99 26.72 -32.07
N SER A 309 -9.06 26.19 -32.68
CA SER A 309 -10.31 25.92 -31.96
C SER A 309 -10.16 24.80 -30.94
N LEU A 310 -9.34 23.78 -31.25
CA LEU A 310 -9.01 22.70 -30.32
C LEU A 310 -8.20 23.20 -29.11
N CYS A 311 -7.22 24.09 -29.33
CA CYS A 311 -6.50 24.75 -28.23
C CYS A 311 -7.44 25.58 -27.35
N ALA A 312 -8.33 26.37 -27.94
CA ALA A 312 -9.28 27.18 -27.20
C ALA A 312 -10.24 26.32 -26.35
N VAL A 313 -10.78 25.24 -26.93
CA VAL A 313 -11.64 24.29 -26.21
C VAL A 313 -10.88 23.60 -25.08
N ALA A 314 -9.64 23.17 -25.31
CA ALA A 314 -8.81 22.53 -24.27
C ALA A 314 -8.54 23.48 -23.09
N ILE A 315 -8.24 24.76 -23.37
CA ILE A 315 -8.05 25.78 -22.32
C ILE A 315 -9.34 25.98 -21.52
N ILE A 316 -10.49 26.13 -22.21
CA ILE A 316 -11.79 26.29 -21.54
C ILE A 316 -12.07 25.09 -20.62
N LEU A 317 -11.83 23.87 -21.09
CA LEU A 317 -12.11 22.64 -20.36
C LEU A 317 -11.21 22.45 -19.12
N VAL A 318 -10.02 23.05 -19.12
CA VAL A 318 -9.11 23.04 -17.97
C VAL A 318 -9.44 24.16 -16.96
N VAL A 319 -9.85 25.32 -17.45
CA VAL A 319 -10.08 26.53 -16.62
C VAL A 319 -11.49 26.57 -16.02
N VAL A 320 -12.48 26.04 -16.74
CA VAL A 320 -13.89 26.03 -16.33
C VAL A 320 -14.23 24.65 -15.78
N PRO A 321 -14.42 24.49 -14.45
CA PRO A 321 -14.80 23.22 -13.83
C PRO A 321 -16.22 22.77 -14.17
#